data_AF-A0A060C149-F1
#
_entry.id   AF-A0A060C149-F1
#
_cell.length_a   1.000
_cell.length_b   1.000
_cell.length_c   1.000
_cell.angle_alpha   90.00
_cell.angle_beta   90.00
_cell.angle_gamma   90.00
#
_symmetry.space_group_name_H-M   'P 1'
#
loop_
_entity.id
_entity.type
_entity.pdbx_description
1 polymer ?
#
loop_
_entity_poly.entity_id
_entity_poly.type
_entity_poly.pdbx_seq_one_letter_code
_entity_poly.pdbx_strand_id
1 'polypeptide(L)'
;MIATSRAASAASISCRSFPIARTTVFAIEDYFAVDPALGDWSDIQRIGAEFGLMSDMVLNHVSAEGKWFTAYLAAEPPYDRFFMEAEPSDDLSAVVRPRT
;
A
#
# COMPACT_ATOMS: atom_id res chain seq x y z
N MET A 1 -45.49 -0.37 7.33
CA MET A 1 -44.05 -0.11 7.11
C MET A 1 -43.27 -1.08 7.97
N ILE A 2 -42.87 -2.24 7.43
CA ILE A 2 -41.99 -3.18 8.13
C ILE A 2 -40.56 -2.89 7.68
N ALA A 3 -39.68 -2.85 8.68
CA ALA A 3 -38.28 -2.45 8.70
C ALA A 3 -37.38 -3.09 7.64
N THR A 4 -36.28 -2.41 7.32
CA THR A 4 -34.94 -2.99 7.51
C THR A 4 -33.94 -1.87 7.84
N SER A 5 -33.55 -1.78 9.11
CA SER A 5 -32.24 -1.20 9.43
C SER A 5 -31.20 -2.13 8.81
N ARG A 6 -30.52 -1.70 7.74
CA ARG A 6 -29.29 -2.37 7.33
C ARG A 6 -28.30 -2.16 8.46
N ALA A 7 -28.10 -3.18 9.29
CA ALA A 7 -26.89 -3.27 10.08
C ALA A 7 -25.73 -3.17 9.08
N ALA A 8 -25.00 -2.06 9.11
CA ALA A 8 -23.89 -1.84 8.20
C ALA A 8 -22.82 -2.90 8.50
N SER A 9 -22.81 -3.97 7.70
CA SER A 9 -21.70 -4.91 7.68
C SER A 9 -20.48 -4.18 7.12
N ALA A 10 -19.38 -4.19 7.86
CA ALA A 10 -18.11 -3.67 7.40
C ALA A 10 -17.37 -4.74 6.59
N ALA A 11 -16.68 -4.34 5.52
CA ALA A 11 -15.80 -5.19 4.75
C ALA A 11 -14.39 -4.58 4.73
N SER A 12 -13.37 -5.44 4.79
CA SER A 12 -11.96 -5.01 4.73
C SER A 12 -11.36 -5.34 3.37
N ILE A 13 -10.69 -4.35 2.77
CA ILE A 13 -9.91 -4.45 1.54
C ILE A 13 -8.43 -4.46 1.96
N SER A 14 -7.81 -5.64 1.88
CA SER A 14 -6.41 -5.81 2.27
C SER A 14 -5.44 -5.23 1.23
N CYS A 15 -4.19 -4.97 1.62
CA CYS A 15 -3.11 -4.55 0.73
C CYS A 15 -2.98 -5.41 -0.55
N ARG A 16 -3.39 -6.69 -0.50
CA ARG A 16 -3.42 -7.60 -1.64
C ARG A 16 -4.31 -7.10 -2.79
N SER A 17 -5.28 -6.23 -2.51
CA SER A 17 -6.13 -5.63 -3.54
C SER A 17 -5.42 -4.61 -4.42
N PHE A 18 -4.19 -4.20 -4.06
CA PHE A 18 -3.32 -3.37 -4.90
C PHE A 18 -2.23 -4.23 -5.55
N PRO A 19 -1.64 -3.80 -6.68
CA PRO A 19 -0.42 -4.41 -7.20
C PRO A 19 0.70 -4.41 -6.15
N ILE A 20 1.28 -5.59 -5.92
CA ILE A 20 2.34 -5.81 -4.92
C ILE A 20 3.48 -6.64 -5.50
N ALA A 21 4.68 -6.46 -4.93
CA ALA A 21 5.84 -7.26 -5.28
C ALA A 21 5.60 -8.76 -5.04
N ARG A 22 6.21 -9.61 -5.89
CA ARG A 22 5.96 -11.06 -5.90
C ARG A 22 6.24 -11.78 -4.58
N THR A 23 7.12 -11.25 -3.73
CA THR A 23 7.66 -11.96 -2.56
C THR A 23 7.28 -11.36 -1.21
N THR A 24 6.59 -10.21 -1.18
CA THR A 24 6.29 -9.51 0.08
C THR A 24 4.85 -9.01 0.11
N VAL A 25 4.06 -9.56 1.04
CA VAL A 25 2.80 -8.94 1.44
C VAL A 25 3.13 -7.56 2.02
N PHE A 26 2.39 -6.52 1.61
CA PHE A 26 2.58 -5.10 1.97
C PHE A 26 3.64 -4.28 1.22
N ALA A 27 4.26 -4.80 0.16
CA ALA A 27 5.08 -3.99 -0.74
C ALA A 27 4.27 -3.45 -1.93
N ILE A 28 3.59 -2.31 -1.74
CA ILE A 28 2.72 -1.72 -2.75
C ILE A 28 3.54 -1.16 -3.93
N GLU A 29 3.11 -1.45 -5.15
CA GLU A 29 3.69 -0.91 -6.39
C GLU A 29 2.90 0.29 -6.94
N ASP A 30 1.57 0.28 -6.82
CA ASP A 30 0.69 1.33 -7.33
C ASP A 30 -0.58 1.48 -6.46
N TYR A 31 -0.68 2.59 -5.73
CA TYR A 31 -1.84 2.89 -4.88
C TYR A 31 -3.11 3.27 -5.67
N PHE A 32 -2.99 3.58 -6.96
CA PHE A 32 -4.09 4.04 -7.79
C PHE A 32 -4.67 2.94 -8.69
N ALA A 33 -4.14 1.72 -8.59
CA ALA A 33 -4.61 0.56 -9.34
C ALA A 33 -5.10 -0.53 -8.38
N VAL A 34 -6.12 -1.27 -8.82
CA VAL A 34 -6.52 -2.54 -8.20
C VAL A 34 -5.73 -3.66 -8.89
N ASP A 35 -5.32 -4.68 -8.15
CA ASP A 35 -4.71 -5.88 -8.73
C ASP A 35 -5.68 -6.46 -9.79
N PRO A 36 -5.29 -6.52 -11.08
CA PRO A 36 -6.15 -7.01 -12.14
C PRO A 36 -6.64 -8.45 -11.94
N ALA A 37 -5.93 -9.26 -11.13
CA ALA A 37 -6.38 -10.60 -10.78
C ALA A 37 -7.59 -10.61 -9.82
N LEU A 38 -7.87 -9.47 -9.17
CA LEU A 38 -8.94 -9.31 -8.19
C LEU A 38 -10.08 -8.41 -8.65
N GLY A 39 -9.89 -7.67 -9.75
CA GLY A 39 -10.91 -6.83 -10.37
C GLY A 39 -10.42 -5.42 -10.65
N ASP A 40 -11.33 -4.46 -10.61
CA ASP A 40 -11.03 -3.05 -10.81
C ASP A 40 -11.77 -2.14 -9.80
N TRP A 41 -11.63 -0.83 -9.98
CA TRP A 41 -12.30 0.15 -9.12
C TRP A 41 -13.82 0.08 -9.16
N SER A 42 -14.43 -0.38 -10.26
CA SER A 42 -15.88 -0.55 -10.35
C SER A 42 -16.37 -1.66 -9.44
N ASP A 43 -15.59 -2.73 -9.27
CA ASP A 43 -15.87 -3.78 -8.29
C ASP A 43 -15.79 -3.27 -6.86
N ILE A 44 -14.75 -2.48 -6.54
CA ILE A 44 -14.62 -1.85 -5.22
C ILE A 44 -15.81 -0.93 -4.93
N GLN A 45 -16.22 -0.11 -5.90
CA GLN A 45 -17.39 0.77 -5.77
C GLN A 45 -18.69 -0.01 -5.56
N ARG A 46 -18.87 -1.12 -6.30
CA ARG A 46 -20.03 -1.99 -6.15
C ARG A 46 -20.11 -2.59 -4.74
N ILE A 47 -18.99 -3.06 -4.19
CA ILE A 47 -18.94 -3.57 -2.80
C ILE A 47 -19.21 -2.42 -1.81
N GLY A 48 -18.63 -1.23 -2.04
CA GLY A 48 -18.84 -0.05 -1.19
C GLY A 48 -20.28 0.48 -1.17
N ALA A 49 -21.11 0.13 -2.15
CA ALA A 49 -22.53 0.44 -2.13
C ALA A 49 -23.33 -0.43 -1.13
N GLU A 50 -22.78 -1.58 -0.72
CA GLU A 50 -23.42 -2.53 0.18
C GLU A 50 -22.77 -2.56 1.57
N PHE A 51 -21.46 -2.29 1.66
CA PHE A 51 -20.65 -2.41 2.88
C PHE A 51 -19.89 -1.12 3.17
N GLY A 52 -19.70 -0.82 4.47
CA GLY A 52 -18.69 0.15 4.87
C GLY A 52 -17.30 -0.44 4.64
N LEU A 53 -16.47 0.22 3.83
CA LEU A 53 -15.14 -0.29 3.48
C LEU A 53 -14.06 0.27 4.41
N MET A 54 -13.14 -0.60 4.81
CA MET A 54 -11.86 -0.24 5.43
C MET A 54 -10.73 -0.77 4.53
N SER A 55 -9.62 -0.05 4.43
CA SER A 55 -8.46 -0.51 3.66
C SER A 55 -7.15 -0.26 4.40
N ASP A 56 -6.18 -1.14 4.17
CA ASP A 56 -4.81 -0.96 4.63
C ASP A 56 -4.16 0.23 3.93
N MET A 57 -3.48 1.09 4.69
CA MET A 57 -2.70 2.21 4.15
C MET A 57 -1.23 2.06 4.56
N VAL A 58 -0.39 1.58 3.64
CA VAL A 58 1.04 1.34 3.88
C VAL A 58 1.86 2.60 3.57
N LEU A 59 1.98 3.52 4.53
CA LEU A 59 2.69 4.79 4.25
C LEU A 59 4.21 4.72 4.43
N ASN A 60 4.70 3.76 5.21
CA ASN A 60 6.10 3.75 5.65
C ASN A 60 7.08 3.24 4.57
N HIS A 61 6.61 2.40 3.65
CA HIS A 61 7.45 1.79 2.62
C HIS A 61 6.64 1.42 1.37
N VAL A 62 7.34 1.25 0.26
CA VAL A 62 6.80 0.81 -1.03
C VAL A 62 7.68 -0.29 -1.63
N SER A 63 7.17 -0.95 -2.67
CA SER A 63 7.94 -1.96 -3.40
C SER A 63 9.20 -1.36 -4.03
N ALA A 64 10.31 -2.09 -3.91
CA ALA A 64 11.53 -1.81 -4.66
C ALA A 64 11.38 -2.08 -6.18
N GLU A 65 10.37 -2.85 -6.58
CA GLU A 65 10.01 -3.07 -7.99
C GLU A 65 9.04 -1.99 -8.52
N GLY A 66 8.59 -1.09 -7.64
CA GLY A 66 7.64 -0.03 -7.97
C GLY A 66 8.23 1.15 -8.74
N LYS A 67 7.35 1.93 -9.37
CA LYS A 67 7.71 3.11 -10.18
C LYS A 67 8.47 4.16 -9.37
N TRP A 68 8.07 4.40 -8.11
CA TRP A 68 8.71 5.42 -7.28
C TRP A 68 10.16 5.07 -6.91
N PHE A 69 10.44 3.81 -6.59
CA PHE A 69 11.82 3.39 -6.30
C PHE A 69 12.67 3.37 -7.57
N THR A 70 12.09 2.98 -8.70
CA THR A 70 12.78 3.06 -10.00
C THR A 70 13.16 4.51 -10.35
N ALA A 71 12.24 5.46 -10.18
CA ALA A 71 12.49 6.88 -10.43
C ALA A 71 13.48 7.48 -9.42
N TYR A 72 13.46 7.02 -8.17
CA TYR A 72 14.44 7.38 -7.15
C TYR A 72 15.87 6.98 -7.56
N LEU A 73 16.07 5.74 -8.02
CA LEU A 73 17.38 5.28 -8.52
C LEU A 73 17.87 6.07 -9.73
N ALA A 74 16.95 6.63 -10.51
CA ALA A 74 17.26 7.52 -11.64
C ALA A 74 17.46 8.99 -11.23
N ALA A 75 17.41 9.31 -9.92
CA ALA A 75 17.48 10.66 -9.37
C ALA A 75 16.44 11.62 -9.98
N GLU A 76 15.27 11.11 -10.32
CA GLU A 76 14.20 11.90 -10.93
C GLU A 76 13.42 12.71 -9.87
N PRO A 77 13.33 14.05 -9.99
CA PRO A 77 12.49 14.84 -9.09
C PRO A 77 10.99 14.57 -9.31
N PRO A 78 10.16 14.48 -8.25
CA PRO A 78 10.49 14.67 -6.84
C PRO A 78 10.86 13.37 -6.10
N TYR A 79 10.98 12.24 -6.81
CA TYR A 79 11.20 10.91 -6.24
C TYR A 79 12.57 10.76 -5.61
N ASP A 80 13.56 11.53 -6.08
CA ASP A 80 14.90 11.72 -5.52
C ASP A 80 14.92 12.03 -4.00
N ARG A 81 13.79 12.46 -3.43
CA ARG A 81 13.63 12.77 -2.00
C ARG A 81 12.63 11.88 -1.27
N PHE A 82 12.15 10.81 -1.89
CA PHE A 82 11.13 9.93 -1.29
C PHE A 82 11.72 8.85 -0.38
N PHE A 83 13.02 8.58 -0.48
CA PHE A 83 13.70 7.53 0.27
C PHE A 83 14.84 8.09 1.10
N MET A 84 15.14 7.40 2.20
CA MET A 84 16.25 7.72 3.10
C MET A 84 17.38 6.73 2.86
N GLU A 85 18.57 7.26 2.60
CA GLU A 85 19.82 6.50 2.50
C GLU A 85 20.76 6.93 3.64
N ALA A 86 21.59 6.00 4.10
CA ALA A 86 22.64 6.26 5.07
C ALA A 86 23.99 6.31 4.35
N GLU A 87 24.86 7.23 4.76
CA GLU A 87 26.22 7.31 4.26
C GLU A 87 27.13 6.31 4.98
N PRO A 88 28.19 5.79 4.33
CA PRO A 88 29.13 4.89 4.98
C PRO A 88 29.83 5.46 6.22
N SER A 89 29.86 6.79 6.35
CA SER A 89 30.45 7.50 7.49
C SER A 89 29.47 7.80 8.63
N ASP A 90 28.18 7.48 8.49
CA ASP A 90 27.18 7.78 9.51
C ASP A 90 27.39 6.94 10.78
N ASP A 91 27.25 7.57 11.95
CA ASP A 91 27.24 6.85 13.23
C ASP A 91 25.87 6.19 13.45
N LEU A 92 25.79 4.91 13.09
CA LEU A 92 24.58 4.10 13.23
C LEU A 92 24.56 3.26 14.52
N SER A 93 25.42 3.56 15.50
CA SER A 93 25.55 2.77 16.74
C SER A 93 24.26 2.69 17.58
N ALA A 94 23.39 3.71 17.48
CA ALA A 94 22.07 3.73 18.11
C ALA A 94 20.96 3.07 17.28
N VAL A 95 21.21 2.72 16.01
CA VAL A 95 20.22 2.08 15.14
C VAL A 95 20.12 0.61 15.50
N VAL A 96 19.10 0.28 16.27
CA VAL A 96 18.78 -1.11 16.62
C VAL A 96 17.61 -1.60 15.75
N ARG A 97 17.74 -2.81 15.20
CA ARG A 97 16.60 -3.57 14.64
C ARG A 97 16.21 -4.62 15.67
N PRO A 98 15.15 -4.41 16.47
CA PRO A 98 14.73 -5.39 17.46
C PRO A 98 14.40 -6.70 16.73
N ARG A 99 15.25 -7.70 16.91
CA ARG A 99 14.97 -9.09 16.55
C ARG A 99 15.18 -9.86 17.84
N THR A 100 14.09 -10.29 18.45
CA THR A 100 14.08 -11.17 19.62
C THR A 100 14.59 -12.55 19.26
#